data_AF-G7JEV8-F1
#
_entry.id   AF-G7JEV8-F1
#
_cell.length_a   1.000
_cell.length_b   1.000
_cell.length_c   1.000
_cell.angle_alpha   90.00
_cell.angle_beta   90.00
_cell.angle_gamma   90.00
#
_symmetry.space_group_name_H-M   'P 1'
#
loop_
_entity.id
_entity.type
_entity.pdbx_description
1 polymer ?
#
loop_
_entity_poly.entity_id
_entity_poly.type
_entity_poly.pdbx_seq_one_letter_code
_entity_poly.pdbx_strand_id
1 'polypeptide(L)'
;MGITAHLPKLSLFLLIITFHSSFAEVFFEETFQDGWKSRWVLSDWKRSEGKAGTFKYTAGKWPADPDDKGIQTYNDAKHFAISAKIPELTNKNRTLVLQYSIKFEQDIECGGGYIKLLSGYVNQKKFGGDTPYSLMFGPDLCGTQTKKLHVILSYQGQNYPIRKDLECETDKLTHFYTFILRPDASYSVLVDNRERDFGSMYTDWDILPPRKIKDVKAKKPADWDDREYIENPDDVKPEGYDSIPAEIPDPKAKKPADWDDEDDGLWKPSKIPNPAYRGPWKRKKIKNPNYKGKWKTPWIDNPEFEDDPDLYVLKPIKYVGIEVWQVKAGSIYDNILICDDPQYAKQIVEEYMVNNREAEKEAFEEAEKERRAREEEEAKRAREEGEKRRRERGSRYGDKRRRRRPDPHEYMDDYGHDEL
;
A
#
# COMPACT_ATOMS: atom_id res chain seq x y z
N MET A 1 -80.03 -24.53 41.70
CA MET A 1 -79.72 -24.42 40.25
C MET A 1 -79.38 -22.97 39.97
N GLY A 2 -78.16 -22.66 39.53
CA GLY A 2 -77.78 -21.27 39.27
C GLY A 2 -76.29 -21.03 39.09
N ILE A 3 -75.74 -21.57 38.01
CA ILE A 3 -74.67 -20.99 37.15
C ILE A 3 -73.35 -20.61 37.83
N THR A 4 -72.37 -21.52 37.75
CA THR A 4 -70.93 -21.25 37.89
C THR A 4 -70.38 -20.63 36.60
N ALA A 5 -69.94 -19.38 36.66
CA ALA A 5 -69.20 -18.72 35.58
C ALA A 5 -67.69 -18.92 35.77
N HIS A 6 -67.03 -19.51 34.76
CA HIS A 6 -65.57 -19.59 34.66
C HIS A 6 -65.01 -18.26 34.15
N LEU A 7 -64.01 -17.71 34.84
CA LEU A 7 -63.09 -16.70 34.31
C LEU A 7 -61.67 -17.29 34.23
N PRO A 8 -60.92 -17.07 33.14
CA PRO A 8 -59.58 -17.62 32.99
C PRO A 8 -58.55 -16.76 33.74
N LYS A 9 -57.58 -17.43 34.37
CA LYS A 9 -56.42 -16.79 35.00
C LYS A 9 -55.47 -16.30 33.89
N LEU A 10 -55.39 -14.99 33.69
CA LEU A 10 -54.39 -14.36 32.84
C LEU A 10 -53.06 -14.32 33.62
N SER A 11 -52.12 -15.20 33.27
CA SER A 11 -50.78 -15.19 33.85
C SER A 11 -49.92 -14.18 33.08
N LEU A 12 -49.68 -13.01 33.67
CA LEU A 12 -48.84 -11.96 33.11
C LEU A 12 -47.36 -12.35 33.28
N PHE A 13 -46.72 -12.82 32.20
CA PHE A 13 -45.26 -12.98 32.16
C PHE A 13 -44.62 -11.61 31.95
N LEU A 14 -44.01 -11.06 33.00
CA LEU A 14 -43.18 -9.86 32.92
C LEU A 14 -41.82 -10.25 32.33
N LEU A 15 -41.63 -10.02 31.03
CA LEU A 15 -40.35 -10.18 30.35
C LEU A 15 -39.43 -9.01 30.78
N ILE A 16 -38.56 -9.24 31.75
CA ILE A 16 -37.52 -8.28 32.13
C ILE A 16 -36.47 -8.29 31.00
N ILE A 17 -36.58 -7.32 30.10
CA ILE A 17 -35.54 -7.02 29.11
C ILE A 17 -34.42 -6.30 29.87
N THR A 18 -33.37 -7.03 30.25
CA THR A 18 -32.13 -6.43 30.73
C THR A 18 -31.42 -5.77 29.56
N PHE A 19 -31.62 -4.45 29.42
CA PHE A 19 -30.79 -3.61 28.56
C PHE A 19 -29.36 -3.64 29.12
N HIS A 20 -28.48 -4.45 28.51
CA HIS A 20 -27.05 -4.32 28.74
C HIS A 20 -26.59 -3.11 27.91
N SER A 21 -26.56 -1.94 28.54
CA SER A 21 -25.80 -0.81 27.99
C SER A 21 -24.32 -1.20 28.09
N SER A 22 -23.78 -1.75 27.00
CA SER A 22 -22.34 -1.88 26.82
C SER A 22 -21.79 -0.46 26.66
N PHE A 23 -21.33 0.15 27.74
CA PHE A 23 -20.58 1.40 27.67
C PHE A 23 -19.23 1.10 27.02
N ALA A 24 -18.85 1.89 26.01
CA ALA A 24 -17.50 1.88 25.45
C ALA A 24 -16.48 2.14 26.56
N GLU A 25 -15.47 1.29 26.68
CA GLU A 25 -14.35 1.52 27.57
C GLU A 25 -13.27 2.33 26.83
N VAL A 26 -13.05 3.57 27.27
CA VAL A 26 -11.97 4.42 26.78
C VAL A 26 -10.75 4.21 27.65
N PHE A 27 -9.70 3.58 27.10
CA PHE A 27 -8.47 3.28 27.82
C PHE A 27 -7.50 4.46 27.84
N PHE A 28 -7.50 5.23 26.75
CA PHE A 28 -6.69 6.42 26.59
C PHE A 28 -7.33 7.36 25.58
N GLU A 29 -7.37 8.64 25.91
CA GLU A 29 -7.82 9.71 25.04
C GLU A 29 -6.92 10.93 25.28
N GLU A 30 -6.33 11.46 24.23
CA GLU A 30 -5.47 12.64 24.29
C GLU A 30 -5.79 13.60 23.14
N THR A 31 -6.23 14.80 23.54
CA THR A 31 -6.51 15.95 22.66
C THR A 31 -5.55 17.12 22.97
N PHE A 32 -4.41 16.81 23.61
CA PHE A 32 -3.32 17.73 24.00
C PHE A 32 -3.71 19.00 24.77
N GLN A 33 -4.86 18.97 25.46
CA GLN A 33 -5.30 20.04 26.36
C GLN A 33 -4.25 20.39 27.44
N ASP A 34 -4.49 21.50 28.12
CA ASP A 34 -3.65 21.99 29.20
C ASP A 34 -3.22 20.88 30.18
N GLY A 35 -1.92 20.88 30.50
CA GLY A 35 -1.31 19.86 31.36
C GLY A 35 -0.80 18.60 30.64
N TRP A 36 -0.90 18.49 29.30
CA TRP A 36 -0.38 17.33 28.54
C TRP A 36 1.09 16.98 28.84
N LYS A 37 1.93 17.98 29.15
CA LYS A 37 3.34 17.79 29.54
C LYS A 37 3.52 16.94 30.81
N SER A 38 2.49 16.81 31.64
CA SER A 38 2.51 15.91 32.81
C SER A 38 2.22 14.45 32.44
N ARG A 39 1.50 14.23 31.34
CA ARG A 39 1.12 12.91 30.81
C ARG A 39 2.19 12.33 29.88
N TRP A 40 2.85 13.19 29.11
CA TRP A 40 3.85 12.81 28.11
C TRP A 40 5.29 13.04 28.56
N VAL A 41 6.14 12.05 28.30
CA VAL A 41 7.56 12.06 28.61
C VAL A 41 8.37 12.09 27.32
N LEU A 42 9.10 13.19 27.12
CA LEU A 42 10.10 13.30 26.06
C LEU A 42 11.31 12.43 26.39
N SER A 43 11.70 11.59 25.44
CA SER A 43 12.86 10.70 25.54
C SER A 43 14.18 11.48 25.44
N ASP A 44 15.23 10.93 26.03
CA ASP A 44 16.61 11.40 25.89
C ASP A 44 17.38 10.61 24.82
N TRP A 45 16.73 9.64 24.16
CA TRP A 45 17.29 8.92 23.02
C TRP A 45 17.74 9.92 21.94
N LYS A 46 18.93 9.70 21.38
CA LYS A 46 19.59 10.58 20.38
C LYS A 46 19.95 12.00 20.87
N ARG A 47 19.73 12.36 22.14
CA ARG A 47 20.07 13.69 22.67
C ARG A 47 21.56 13.97 22.65
N SER A 48 22.39 13.01 23.10
CA SER A 48 23.86 13.14 23.09
C SER A 48 24.46 13.24 21.69
N GLU A 49 23.80 12.67 20.68
CA GLU A 49 24.18 12.77 19.27
C GLU A 49 23.75 14.11 18.63
N GLY A 50 23.01 14.95 19.36
CA GLY A 50 22.41 16.17 18.81
C GLY A 50 21.31 15.89 17.77
N LYS A 51 20.77 14.66 17.72
CA LYS A 51 19.79 14.20 16.73
C LYS A 51 18.37 14.08 17.28
N ALA A 52 18.16 14.33 18.57
CA ALA A 52 16.82 14.37 19.18
C ALA A 52 16.04 15.63 18.76
N GLY A 53 14.80 15.45 18.36
CA GLY A 53 13.85 16.51 18.03
C GLY A 53 13.00 16.92 19.23
N THR A 54 12.35 18.07 19.11
CA THR A 54 11.43 18.60 20.12
C THR A 54 10.03 18.80 19.56
N PHE A 55 9.03 18.84 20.44
CA PHE A 55 7.64 19.08 20.08
C PHE A 55 7.21 20.49 20.51
N LYS A 56 6.39 21.12 19.66
CA LYS A 56 5.74 22.41 19.87
C LYS A 56 4.24 22.15 20.08
N TYR A 57 3.61 22.88 21.00
CA TYR A 57 2.15 22.82 21.21
C TYR A 57 1.47 23.90 20.36
N THR A 58 0.62 23.52 19.40
CA THR A 58 0.15 24.42 18.33
C THR A 58 -1.00 23.84 17.52
N ALA A 59 -1.81 24.73 16.94
CA ALA A 59 -2.86 24.37 15.97
C ALA A 59 -2.33 24.35 14.51
N GLY A 60 -1.19 25.00 14.28
CA GLY A 60 -0.53 25.06 12.97
C GLY A 60 -0.43 26.50 12.47
N LYS A 61 -0.12 26.66 11.20
CA LYS A 61 -0.09 27.95 10.46
C LYS A 61 -1.47 28.34 9.96
N TRP A 62 -2.31 27.37 9.62
CA TRP A 62 -3.68 27.56 9.11
C TRP A 62 -4.60 26.55 9.81
N PRO A 63 -4.99 26.80 11.07
CA PRO A 63 -5.92 25.94 11.77
C PRO A 63 -7.37 26.24 11.39
N ALA A 64 -8.26 25.25 11.47
CA ALA A 64 -9.70 25.48 11.47
C ALA A 64 -10.13 26.23 12.75
N ASP A 65 -9.65 25.74 13.89
CA ASP A 65 -9.84 26.33 15.21
C ASP A 65 -8.46 26.61 15.84
N PRO A 66 -8.09 27.87 16.13
CA PRO A 66 -6.83 28.21 16.78
C PRO A 66 -6.63 27.59 18.18
N ASP A 67 -7.71 27.17 18.84
CA ASP A 67 -7.67 26.53 20.16
C ASP A 67 -7.54 25.00 20.08
N ASP A 68 -7.83 24.39 18.93
CA ASP A 68 -7.62 22.97 18.62
C ASP A 68 -6.14 22.69 18.33
N LYS A 69 -5.38 22.44 19.40
CA LYS A 69 -3.92 22.34 19.37
C LYS A 69 -3.46 20.91 19.63
N GLY A 70 -2.63 20.41 18.72
CA GLY A 70 -1.87 19.18 18.90
C GLY A 70 -0.40 19.41 19.25
N ILE A 71 0.39 18.33 19.20
CA ILE A 71 1.85 18.39 19.27
C ILE A 71 2.47 18.31 17.87
N GLN A 72 3.22 19.34 17.52
CA GLN A 72 3.92 19.46 16.25
C GLN A 72 5.41 19.13 16.40
N THR A 73 5.94 18.26 15.55
CA THR A 73 7.39 18.08 15.40
C THR A 73 8.04 19.41 14.98
N TYR A 74 9.09 19.86 15.67
CA TYR A 74 9.61 21.22 15.46
C TYR A 74 10.93 21.34 14.68
N ASN A 75 11.92 20.49 14.94
CA ASN A 75 13.27 20.66 14.38
C ASN A 75 13.51 19.73 13.20
N ASP A 76 13.94 20.27 12.06
CA ASP A 76 14.28 19.50 10.87
C ASP A 76 15.44 18.50 11.09
N ALA A 77 15.40 17.40 10.33
CA ALA A 77 16.37 16.32 10.33
C ALA A 77 16.66 15.77 11.75
N LYS A 78 15.59 15.40 12.46
CA LYS A 78 15.65 14.84 13.82
C LYS A 78 14.83 13.57 13.99
N HIS A 79 15.22 12.79 15.00
CA HIS A 79 14.42 11.73 15.59
C HIS A 79 13.55 12.30 16.70
N PHE A 80 12.25 12.12 16.60
CA PHE A 80 11.27 12.51 17.60
C PHE A 80 10.86 11.28 18.39
N ALA A 81 10.91 11.35 19.72
CA ALA A 81 10.55 10.23 20.59
C ALA A 81 9.87 10.75 21.87
N ILE A 82 8.56 10.53 21.97
CA ILE A 82 7.75 10.92 23.13
C ILE A 82 6.76 9.81 23.45
N SER A 83 6.46 9.58 24.72
CA SER A 83 5.55 8.51 25.14
C SER A 83 4.70 8.93 26.33
N ALA A 84 3.51 8.37 26.43
CA ALA A 84 2.62 8.50 27.58
C ALA A 84 2.34 7.12 28.17
N LYS A 85 2.27 7.05 29.50
CA LYS A 85 1.87 5.85 30.22
C LYS A 85 0.34 5.79 30.27
N ILE A 86 -0.20 4.61 30.00
CA ILE A 86 -1.65 4.35 30.04
C ILE A 86 -1.96 3.28 31.09
N PRO A 87 -3.23 3.14 31.54
CA PRO A 87 -3.67 1.95 32.27
C PRO A 87 -3.32 0.70 31.47
N GLU A 88 -2.79 -0.32 32.14
CA GLU A 88 -2.42 -1.56 31.47
C GLU A 88 -3.65 -2.20 30.81
N LEU A 89 -3.54 -2.43 29.50
CA LEU A 89 -4.61 -2.93 28.65
C LEU A 89 -4.22 -4.27 28.06
N THR A 90 -5.16 -5.21 28.06
CA THR A 90 -5.16 -6.40 27.20
C THR A 90 -6.41 -6.37 26.33
N ASN A 91 -6.27 -6.67 25.05
CA ASN A 91 -7.41 -6.80 24.14
C ASN A 91 -8.03 -8.21 24.15
N LYS A 92 -7.68 -9.08 25.10
CA LYS A 92 -8.31 -10.41 25.20
C LYS A 92 -9.83 -10.28 25.40
N ASN A 93 -10.57 -10.99 24.57
CA ASN A 93 -12.04 -11.02 24.51
C ASN A 93 -12.70 -9.67 24.20
N ARG A 94 -11.97 -8.70 23.63
CA ARG A 94 -12.51 -7.38 23.27
C ARG A 94 -11.89 -6.85 21.99
N THR A 95 -12.59 -5.94 21.35
CA THR A 95 -12.02 -5.20 20.21
C THR A 95 -10.96 -4.22 20.73
N LEU A 96 -9.89 -4.04 19.97
CA LEU A 96 -8.94 -2.95 20.15
C LEU A 96 -9.15 -1.95 19.02
N VAL A 97 -9.38 -0.70 19.37
CA VAL A 97 -9.38 0.42 18.44
C VAL A 97 -8.22 1.34 18.78
N LEU A 98 -7.37 1.63 17.80
CA LEU A 98 -6.38 2.70 17.85
C LEU A 98 -6.74 3.73 16.78
N GLN A 99 -7.00 4.96 17.20
CA GLN A 99 -7.29 6.07 16.30
C GLN A 99 -6.43 7.27 16.65
N TYR A 100 -6.00 8.03 15.65
CA TYR A 100 -5.42 9.35 15.86
C TYR A 100 -5.53 10.18 14.59
N SER A 101 -5.44 11.49 14.74
CA SER A 101 -5.31 12.41 13.63
C SER A 101 -3.86 12.86 13.46
N ILE A 102 -3.45 13.03 12.21
CA ILE A 102 -2.18 13.65 11.87
C ILE A 102 -2.35 14.61 10.70
N LYS A 103 -1.68 15.75 10.79
CA LYS A 103 -1.61 16.77 9.74
C LYS A 103 -0.16 16.94 9.29
N PHE A 104 0.11 16.68 8.02
CA PHE A 104 1.40 16.99 7.40
C PHE A 104 1.36 18.42 6.83
N GLU A 105 1.38 19.41 7.72
CA GLU A 105 1.29 20.83 7.34
C GLU A 105 2.49 21.28 6.47
N GLN A 106 3.64 20.63 6.69
CA GLN A 106 4.86 20.84 5.91
C GLN A 106 4.86 20.00 4.64
N ASP A 107 5.62 20.44 3.62
CA ASP A 107 5.94 19.59 2.46
C ASP A 107 6.90 18.47 2.91
N ILE A 108 6.35 17.42 3.52
CA ILE A 108 7.14 16.31 4.05
C ILE A 108 7.76 15.52 2.89
N GLU A 109 9.08 15.59 2.80
CA GLU A 109 9.82 14.85 1.76
C GLU A 109 10.11 13.42 2.21
N CYS A 110 10.55 13.25 3.45
CA CYS A 110 10.76 11.95 4.05
C CYS A 110 10.58 12.02 5.58
N GLY A 111 9.65 11.25 6.11
CA GLY A 111 9.44 11.05 7.53
C GLY A 111 8.21 10.23 7.89
N GLY A 112 8.27 9.67 9.10
CA GLY A 112 7.19 8.88 9.68
C GLY A 112 6.11 9.74 10.33
N GLY A 113 4.89 9.22 10.33
CA GLY A 113 3.70 9.78 10.98
C GLY A 113 2.99 8.78 11.90
N TYR A 114 3.63 7.66 12.25
CA TYR A 114 3.02 6.53 12.94
C TYR A 114 3.13 6.58 14.46
N ILE A 115 2.24 5.85 15.13
CA ILE A 115 2.22 5.64 16.57
C ILE A 115 2.56 4.18 16.89
N LYS A 116 3.20 3.97 18.04
CA LYS A 116 3.50 2.65 18.62
C LYS A 116 2.72 2.43 19.91
N LEU A 117 2.09 1.26 20.05
CA LEU A 117 1.59 0.76 21.32
C LEU A 117 2.64 -0.15 21.93
N LEU A 118 3.16 0.23 23.11
CA LEU A 118 4.31 -0.44 23.72
C LEU A 118 3.87 -1.43 24.79
N SER A 119 4.53 -2.60 24.80
CA SER A 119 4.28 -3.63 25.81
C SER A 119 5.39 -3.74 26.85
N GLY A 120 5.01 -4.27 28.02
CA GLY A 120 5.95 -4.50 29.12
C GLY A 120 6.44 -3.21 29.77
N TYR A 121 7.53 -3.30 30.52
CA TYR A 121 8.14 -2.13 31.15
C TYR A 121 8.99 -1.35 30.12
N VAL A 122 8.64 -0.09 29.91
CA VAL A 122 9.41 0.84 29.06
C VAL A 122 10.00 1.94 29.93
N ASN A 123 11.32 2.11 29.85
CA ASN A 123 11.96 3.32 30.34
C ASN A 123 11.69 4.45 29.32
N GLN A 124 10.67 5.26 29.57
CA GLN A 124 10.23 6.35 28.67
C GLN A 124 11.36 7.34 28.33
N LYS A 125 12.36 7.51 29.22
CA LYS A 125 13.54 8.36 28.95
C LYS A 125 14.54 7.76 27.99
N LYS A 126 14.47 6.45 27.75
CA LYS A 126 15.29 5.73 26.78
C LYS A 126 14.47 5.23 25.58
N PHE A 127 13.20 5.63 25.48
CA PHE A 127 12.32 5.23 24.38
C PHE A 127 12.89 5.67 23.03
N GLY A 128 12.93 4.76 22.07
CA GLY A 128 13.54 4.96 20.75
C GLY A 128 13.23 3.79 19.81
N GLY A 129 13.87 3.77 18.64
CA GLY A 129 13.62 2.82 17.55
C GLY A 129 13.57 1.34 17.95
N ASP A 130 14.50 0.91 18.80
CA ASP A 130 14.64 -0.49 19.22
C ASP A 130 13.72 -0.89 20.39
N THR A 131 12.88 0.03 20.87
CA THR A 131 11.97 -0.27 21.99
C THR A 131 10.90 -1.27 21.52
N PRO A 132 10.71 -2.41 22.21
CA PRO A 132 9.68 -3.36 21.86
C PRO A 132 8.28 -2.73 21.88
N TYR A 133 7.49 -3.06 20.86
CA TYR A 133 6.11 -2.65 20.74
C TYR A 133 5.21 -3.87 20.51
N SER A 134 3.90 -3.67 20.59
CA SER A 134 2.86 -4.65 20.24
C SER A 134 2.23 -4.33 18.88
N LEU A 135 2.09 -3.04 18.57
CA LEU A 135 1.53 -2.51 17.33
C LEU A 135 2.30 -1.25 16.93
N MET A 136 2.65 -1.13 15.66
CA MET A 136 3.02 0.13 15.02
C MET A 136 2.03 0.40 13.89
N PHE A 137 1.38 1.56 13.91
CA PHE A 137 0.32 1.91 12.97
C PHE A 137 0.43 3.37 12.54
N GLY A 138 0.39 3.61 11.23
CA GLY A 138 0.31 4.96 10.67
C GLY A 138 1.11 5.22 9.39
N PRO A 139 1.01 6.42 8.82
CA PRO A 139 1.64 6.77 7.56
C PRO A 139 3.16 6.91 7.68
N ASP A 140 3.86 6.59 6.60
CA ASP A 140 5.29 6.78 6.41
C ASP A 140 5.56 7.20 4.97
N LEU A 141 6.04 8.44 4.84
CA LEU A 141 6.23 9.12 3.57
C LEU A 141 7.72 9.26 3.34
N CYS A 142 8.26 8.78 2.22
CA CYS A 142 9.66 9.00 1.85
C CYS A 142 9.83 9.02 0.33
N GLY A 143 10.01 10.23 -0.20
CA GLY A 143 10.11 10.52 -1.62
C GLY A 143 8.85 10.15 -2.40
N THR A 144 9.01 9.92 -3.69
CA THR A 144 7.91 9.47 -4.57
C THR A 144 7.64 7.97 -4.48
N GLN A 145 8.52 7.20 -3.83
CA GLN A 145 8.49 5.74 -3.84
C GLN A 145 7.85 5.13 -2.58
N THR A 146 7.87 5.84 -1.45
CA THR A 146 7.33 5.33 -0.18
C THR A 146 6.18 6.23 0.27
N LYS A 147 4.96 5.72 0.19
CA LYS A 147 3.74 6.34 0.72
C LYS A 147 2.93 5.29 1.44
N LYS A 148 3.54 4.65 2.43
CA LYS A 148 3.01 3.43 3.03
C LYS A 148 2.25 3.74 4.30
N LEU A 149 1.10 3.10 4.48
CA LEU A 149 0.41 3.02 5.75
C LEU A 149 0.87 1.73 6.46
N HIS A 150 1.76 1.89 7.45
CA HIS A 150 2.27 0.75 8.22
C HIS A 150 1.19 0.18 9.11
N VAL A 151 1.09 -1.15 9.11
CA VAL A 151 0.38 -1.95 10.12
C VAL A 151 1.30 -3.10 10.50
N ILE A 152 2.04 -2.96 11.59
CA ILE A 152 3.04 -3.93 12.03
C ILE A 152 2.63 -4.48 13.38
N LEU A 153 2.45 -5.80 13.44
CA LEU A 153 2.05 -6.53 14.64
C LEU A 153 3.24 -7.31 15.19
N SER A 154 3.42 -7.27 16.50
CA SER A 154 4.50 -7.99 17.16
C SER A 154 4.00 -9.31 17.75
N TYR A 155 4.54 -10.43 17.29
CA TYR A 155 4.20 -11.77 17.74
C TYR A 155 5.46 -12.52 18.15
N GLN A 156 5.46 -13.13 19.33
CA GLN A 156 6.60 -13.89 19.90
C GLN A 156 7.97 -13.17 19.85
N GLY A 157 7.98 -11.82 19.91
CA GLY A 157 9.21 -11.02 19.91
C GLY A 157 9.73 -10.64 18.52
N GLN A 158 9.02 -11.00 17.46
CA GLN A 158 9.29 -10.56 16.09
C GLN A 158 8.20 -9.58 15.63
N ASN A 159 8.54 -8.72 14.66
CA ASN A 159 7.64 -7.73 14.09
C ASN A 159 7.25 -8.17 12.68
N TYR A 160 5.94 -8.31 12.45
CA TYR A 160 5.37 -8.76 11.19
C TYR A 160 4.66 -7.56 10.54
N PRO A 161 5.20 -7.00 9.44
CA PRO A 161 4.47 -6.03 8.64
C PRO A 161 3.34 -6.72 7.89
N ILE A 162 2.25 -6.00 7.65
CA ILE A 162 1.16 -6.47 6.81
C ILE A 162 1.68 -6.73 5.38
N ARG A 163 1.20 -7.80 4.74
CA ARG A 163 1.60 -8.20 3.39
C ARG A 163 1.06 -7.29 2.30
N LYS A 164 -0.04 -6.60 2.59
CA LYS A 164 -0.73 -5.69 1.67
C LYS A 164 0.03 -4.37 1.60
N ASP A 165 0.20 -3.84 0.39
CA ASP A 165 0.70 -2.49 0.21
C ASP A 165 -0.46 -1.51 0.38
N LEU A 166 -0.52 -0.87 1.56
CA LEU A 166 -1.50 0.15 1.88
C LEU A 166 -0.91 1.55 1.66
N GLU A 167 -1.63 2.41 0.97
CA GLU A 167 -1.22 3.80 0.72
C GLU A 167 -1.79 4.77 1.76
N CYS A 168 -1.04 5.82 2.08
CA CYS A 168 -1.50 6.90 2.95
C CYS A 168 -1.84 8.17 2.18
N GLU A 169 -2.62 9.05 2.81
CA GLU A 169 -2.96 10.35 2.23
C GLU A 169 -1.70 11.24 2.16
N THR A 170 -1.64 12.06 1.11
CA THR A 170 -0.44 12.88 0.82
C THR A 170 -0.72 14.36 0.68
N ASP A 171 -1.95 14.80 0.92
CA ASP A 171 -2.24 16.22 1.01
C ASP A 171 -1.79 16.78 2.39
N LYS A 172 -2.03 18.07 2.61
CA LYS A 172 -1.56 18.77 3.81
C LYS A 172 -2.60 18.86 4.92
N LEU A 173 -3.83 18.41 4.65
CA LEU A 173 -4.96 18.49 5.58
C LEU A 173 -4.78 17.46 6.70
N THR A 174 -5.63 17.57 7.71
CA THR A 174 -5.66 16.62 8.82
C THR A 174 -6.34 15.33 8.36
N HIS A 175 -5.72 14.17 8.62
CA HIS A 175 -6.35 12.87 8.34
C HIS A 175 -6.42 12.01 9.60
N PHE A 176 -7.53 11.30 9.76
CA PHE A 176 -7.72 10.33 10.82
C PHE A 176 -7.35 8.94 10.32
N TYR A 177 -6.47 8.26 11.06
CA TYR A 177 -6.11 6.88 10.83
C TYR A 177 -6.67 6.03 11.96
N THR A 178 -7.45 5.00 11.61
CA THR A 178 -8.10 4.12 12.57
C THR A 178 -7.78 2.66 12.26
N PHE A 179 -7.23 1.95 13.23
CA PHE A 179 -7.00 0.51 13.18
C PHE A 179 -7.91 -0.17 14.19
N ILE A 180 -8.64 -1.20 13.73
CA ILE A 180 -9.56 -1.98 14.54
C ILE A 180 -9.12 -3.44 14.47
N LEU A 181 -8.89 -4.08 15.62
CA LEU A 181 -8.58 -5.50 15.74
C LEU A 181 -9.61 -6.19 16.62
N ARG A 182 -10.28 -7.21 16.08
CA ARG A 182 -11.41 -7.90 16.73
C ARG A 182 -11.00 -9.25 17.32
N PRO A 183 -11.80 -9.81 18.26
CA PRO A 183 -11.51 -11.11 18.89
C PRO A 183 -11.48 -12.33 17.96
N ASP A 184 -12.03 -12.23 16.75
CA ASP A 184 -11.97 -13.27 15.72
C ASP A 184 -10.71 -13.16 14.83
N ALA A 185 -9.73 -12.35 15.25
CA ALA A 185 -8.53 -12.01 14.50
C ALA A 185 -8.81 -11.35 13.13
N SER A 186 -10.00 -10.77 12.95
CA SER A 186 -10.27 -9.85 11.85
C SER A 186 -9.82 -8.43 12.19
N TYR A 187 -9.46 -7.67 11.17
CA TYR A 187 -9.09 -6.27 11.33
C TYR A 187 -9.77 -5.38 10.27
N SER A 188 -9.85 -4.09 10.58
CA SER A 188 -10.21 -3.03 9.62
C SER A 188 -9.21 -1.88 9.74
N VAL A 189 -8.82 -1.31 8.62
CA VAL A 189 -8.05 -0.06 8.51
C VAL A 189 -8.95 0.99 7.86
N LEU A 190 -9.19 2.09 8.57
CA LEU A 190 -9.96 3.20 8.07
C LEU A 190 -9.08 4.44 7.97
N VAL A 191 -9.35 5.24 6.95
CA VAL A 191 -8.81 6.60 6.80
C VAL A 191 -9.99 7.53 6.61
N ASP A 192 -10.12 8.54 7.47
CA ASP A 192 -11.25 9.49 7.47
C ASP A 192 -12.62 8.79 7.46
N ASN A 193 -12.78 7.78 8.34
CA ASN A 193 -13.97 6.91 8.43
C ASN A 193 -14.30 6.09 7.17
N ARG A 194 -13.44 6.07 6.15
CA ARG A 194 -13.58 5.20 4.98
C ARG A 194 -12.75 3.95 5.19
N GLU A 195 -13.38 2.78 5.17
CA GLU A 195 -12.66 1.51 5.23
C GLU A 195 -11.79 1.36 3.98
N ARG A 196 -10.48 1.40 4.19
CA ARG A 196 -9.46 1.26 3.15
C ARG A 196 -9.07 -0.20 2.96
N ASP A 197 -9.06 -0.96 4.03
CA ASP A 197 -8.73 -2.38 4.01
C ASP A 197 -9.39 -3.12 5.16
N PHE A 198 -9.67 -4.40 4.94
CA PHE A 198 -10.15 -5.32 5.95
C PHE A 198 -9.63 -6.72 5.65
N GLY A 199 -9.56 -7.57 6.66
CA GLY A 199 -9.08 -8.93 6.47
C GLY A 199 -8.84 -9.67 7.76
N SER A 200 -7.89 -10.60 7.74
CA SER A 200 -7.59 -11.47 8.88
C SER A 200 -6.10 -11.62 9.13
N MET A 201 -5.72 -11.71 10.40
CA MET A 201 -4.34 -11.99 10.79
C MET A 201 -3.81 -13.33 10.24
N TYR A 202 -4.70 -14.29 9.96
CA TYR A 202 -4.34 -15.59 9.39
C TYR A 202 -3.88 -15.51 7.92
N THR A 203 -4.24 -14.45 7.20
CA THR A 203 -3.97 -14.34 5.75
C THR A 203 -3.03 -13.19 5.42
N ASP A 204 -3.13 -12.10 6.17
CA ASP A 204 -2.55 -10.81 5.77
C ASP A 204 -1.23 -10.51 6.49
N TRP A 205 -0.81 -11.38 7.42
CA TRP A 205 0.53 -11.39 8.02
C TRP A 205 1.14 -12.80 7.94
N ASP A 206 2.46 -12.86 7.76
CA ASP A 206 3.20 -14.13 7.79
C ASP A 206 3.57 -14.54 9.24
N ILE A 207 2.58 -14.53 10.14
CA ILE A 207 2.76 -14.89 11.56
C ILE A 207 2.73 -16.41 11.74
N LEU A 208 1.68 -17.06 11.23
CA LEU A 208 1.52 -18.51 11.31
C LEU A 208 1.89 -19.16 9.97
N PRO A 209 2.39 -20.41 9.98
CA PRO A 209 2.62 -21.18 8.76
C PRO A 209 1.33 -21.33 7.93
N PRO A 210 1.41 -21.58 6.61
CA PRO A 210 0.22 -21.81 5.81
C PRO A 210 -0.48 -23.11 6.26
N ARG A 211 -1.82 -23.09 6.31
CA ARG A 211 -2.63 -24.27 6.70
C ARG A 211 -2.41 -25.49 5.79
N LYS A 212 -2.11 -25.26 4.51
CA LYS A 212 -1.90 -26.31 3.51
C LYS A 212 -0.60 -26.08 2.75
N ILE A 213 0.11 -27.17 2.48
CA ILE A 213 1.33 -27.21 1.67
C ILE A 213 1.18 -28.22 0.53
N LYS A 214 1.97 -28.08 -0.53
CA LYS A 214 1.99 -29.09 -1.60
C LYS A 214 2.68 -30.35 -1.09
N ASP A 215 2.10 -31.51 -1.39
CA ASP A 215 2.73 -32.79 -1.05
C ASP A 215 3.93 -33.06 -1.98
N VAL A 216 5.12 -32.71 -1.50
CA VAL A 216 6.38 -32.93 -2.24
C VAL A 216 6.69 -34.42 -2.44
N LYS A 217 6.04 -35.33 -1.70
CA LYS A 217 6.20 -36.78 -1.84
C LYS A 217 5.17 -37.40 -2.79
N ALA A 218 4.14 -36.66 -3.19
CA ALA A 218 3.13 -37.14 -4.10
C ALA A 218 3.72 -37.44 -5.48
N LYS A 219 3.55 -38.67 -5.94
CA LYS A 219 3.94 -39.10 -7.28
C LYS A 219 2.72 -39.16 -8.18
N LYS A 220 2.93 -38.81 -9.45
CA LYS A 220 1.92 -39.02 -10.49
C LYS A 220 1.59 -40.52 -10.58
N PRO A 221 0.31 -40.93 -10.48
CA PRO A 221 -0.13 -42.30 -10.61
C PRO A 221 0.21 -42.84 -12.00
N ALA A 222 0.57 -44.13 -12.08
CA ALA A 222 0.93 -44.78 -13.33
C ALA A 222 -0.26 -44.86 -14.30
N ASP A 223 -1.50 -44.90 -13.80
CA ASP A 223 -2.74 -44.92 -14.57
C ASP A 223 -3.19 -43.53 -15.05
N TRP A 224 -2.46 -42.47 -14.71
CA TRP A 224 -2.85 -41.11 -15.04
C TRP A 224 -2.42 -40.71 -16.47
N ASP A 225 -3.36 -40.80 -17.40
CA ASP A 225 -3.16 -40.39 -18.79
C ASP A 225 -3.32 -38.86 -18.94
N ASP A 226 -2.25 -38.17 -19.36
CA ASP A 226 -2.27 -36.73 -19.64
C ASP A 226 -2.73 -36.40 -21.07
N ARG A 227 -2.98 -37.42 -21.91
CA ARG A 227 -3.40 -37.22 -23.29
C ARG A 227 -4.91 -36.96 -23.31
N GLU A 228 -5.29 -35.73 -23.64
CA GLU A 228 -6.69 -35.34 -23.83
C GLU A 228 -7.34 -36.07 -25.02
N TYR A 229 -6.55 -36.36 -26.05
CA TYR A 229 -6.98 -37.09 -27.24
C TYR A 229 -6.12 -38.33 -27.45
N ILE A 230 -6.76 -39.46 -27.67
CA ILE A 230 -6.14 -40.72 -28.09
C ILE A 230 -6.61 -41.08 -29.48
N GLU A 231 -5.85 -41.91 -30.19
CA GLU A 231 -6.34 -42.44 -31.45
C GLU A 231 -7.46 -43.45 -31.18
N ASN A 232 -8.52 -43.42 -32.00
CA ASN A 232 -9.69 -44.26 -31.83
C ASN A 232 -9.30 -45.73 -32.06
N PRO A 233 -9.35 -46.59 -31.02
CA PRO A 233 -8.98 -48.00 -31.16
C PRO A 233 -9.86 -48.73 -32.18
N ASP A 234 -11.12 -48.29 -32.34
CA ASP A 234 -12.11 -48.89 -33.24
C ASP A 234 -12.03 -48.34 -34.67
N ASP A 235 -11.25 -47.27 -34.91
CA ASP A 235 -11.02 -46.76 -36.25
C ASP A 235 -9.92 -47.60 -36.91
N VAL A 236 -10.36 -48.65 -37.59
CA VAL A 236 -9.51 -49.54 -38.39
C VAL A 236 -9.35 -48.99 -39.79
N LYS A 237 -8.13 -49.13 -40.32
CA LYS A 237 -7.84 -48.76 -41.70
C LYS A 237 -8.65 -49.65 -42.66
N PRO A 238 -9.44 -49.08 -43.58
CA PRO A 238 -10.18 -49.88 -44.55
C PRO A 238 -9.25 -50.73 -45.42
N GLU A 239 -9.68 -51.95 -45.71
CA GLU A 239 -8.97 -52.83 -46.63
C GLU A 239 -8.87 -52.19 -48.02
N GLY A 240 -7.69 -52.25 -48.64
CA GLY A 240 -7.42 -51.64 -49.94
C GLY A 240 -7.18 -50.12 -49.94
N TYR A 241 -7.23 -49.43 -48.79
CA TYR A 241 -6.99 -47.98 -48.72
C TYR A 241 -5.60 -47.57 -49.25
N ASP A 242 -4.56 -48.35 -48.96
CA ASP A 242 -3.19 -48.10 -49.47
C ASP A 242 -3.01 -48.48 -50.93
N SER A 243 -3.91 -49.31 -51.46
CA SER A 243 -3.88 -49.75 -52.85
C SER A 243 -4.52 -48.74 -53.79
N ILE A 244 -5.13 -47.67 -53.27
CA ILE A 244 -5.67 -46.56 -54.06
C ILE A 244 -4.48 -45.72 -54.55
N PRO A 245 -4.17 -45.71 -55.87
CA PRO A 245 -3.05 -44.93 -56.38
C PRO A 245 -3.34 -43.44 -56.29
N ALA A 246 -2.31 -42.63 -56.02
CA ALA A 246 -2.43 -41.17 -55.96
C ALA A 246 -2.85 -40.55 -57.31
N GLU A 247 -2.49 -41.21 -58.40
CA GLU A 247 -2.83 -40.79 -59.75
C GLU A 247 -3.46 -41.95 -60.53
N ILE A 248 -4.47 -41.65 -61.34
CA ILE A 248 -5.12 -42.58 -62.27
C ILE A 248 -4.99 -42.04 -63.69
N PRO A 249 -4.99 -42.89 -64.73
CA PRO A 249 -5.01 -42.40 -66.10
C PRO A 249 -6.28 -41.58 -66.36
N ASP A 250 -6.15 -40.46 -67.07
CA ASP A 250 -7.24 -39.55 -67.38
C ASP A 250 -8.28 -40.26 -68.26
N PRO A 251 -9.52 -40.48 -67.79
CA PRO A 251 -10.56 -41.13 -68.58
C PRO A 251 -11.01 -40.31 -69.79
N LYS A 252 -10.65 -39.01 -69.85
CA LYS A 252 -10.92 -38.13 -70.99
C LYS A 252 -9.73 -38.02 -71.94
N ALA A 253 -8.57 -38.55 -71.59
CA ALA A 253 -7.44 -38.58 -72.51
C ALA A 253 -7.78 -39.48 -73.69
N LYS A 254 -7.67 -38.93 -74.89
CA LYS A 254 -7.79 -39.67 -76.15
C LYS A 254 -6.42 -39.71 -76.80
N LYS A 255 -6.10 -40.86 -77.39
CA LYS A 255 -4.92 -40.99 -78.23
C LYS A 255 -4.99 -39.96 -79.35
N PRO A 256 -3.98 -39.09 -79.50
CA PRO A 256 -3.92 -38.14 -80.62
C PRO A 256 -4.01 -38.88 -81.97
N ALA A 257 -4.66 -38.26 -82.95
CA ALA A 257 -4.88 -38.89 -84.26
C ALA A 257 -3.58 -39.07 -85.06
N ASP A 258 -2.54 -38.31 -84.70
CA ASP A 258 -1.20 -38.25 -85.26
C ASP A 258 -0.18 -39.12 -84.50
N TRP A 259 -0.60 -39.94 -83.53
CA TRP A 259 0.28 -40.78 -82.72
C TRP A 259 0.64 -42.10 -83.42
N ASP A 260 1.94 -42.37 -83.59
CA ASP A 260 2.46 -43.61 -84.18
C ASP A 260 3.04 -44.54 -83.09
N ASP A 261 2.47 -45.73 -82.91
CA ASP A 261 2.94 -46.64 -81.85
C ASP A 261 4.30 -47.30 -82.16
N GLU A 262 4.75 -47.32 -83.43
CA GLU A 262 6.09 -47.85 -83.80
C GLU A 262 7.20 -46.84 -83.51
N ASP A 263 6.95 -45.55 -83.78
CA ASP A 263 7.93 -44.48 -83.60
C ASP A 263 7.87 -43.81 -82.21
N ASP A 264 6.67 -43.57 -81.65
CA ASP A 264 6.46 -42.88 -80.36
C ASP A 264 6.28 -43.85 -79.17
N GLY A 265 6.10 -45.14 -79.45
CA GLY A 265 5.81 -46.19 -78.48
C GLY A 265 4.34 -46.29 -78.08
N LEU A 266 4.00 -47.34 -77.32
CA LEU A 266 2.63 -47.61 -76.84
C LEU A 266 2.06 -46.39 -76.09
N TRP A 267 1.07 -45.73 -76.69
CA TRP A 267 0.41 -44.58 -76.09
C TRP A 267 -0.14 -44.91 -74.70
N LYS A 268 0.17 -44.04 -73.72
CA LYS A 268 -0.37 -44.12 -72.36
C LYS A 268 -1.12 -42.84 -72.02
N PRO A 269 -2.37 -42.93 -71.51
CA PRO A 269 -3.12 -41.75 -71.11
C PRO A 269 -2.38 -40.95 -70.04
N SER A 270 -2.46 -39.61 -70.11
CA SER A 270 -1.90 -38.72 -69.09
C SER A 270 -2.51 -39.04 -67.72
N LYS A 271 -1.71 -39.05 -66.66
CA LYS A 271 -2.21 -39.31 -65.32
C LYS A 271 -2.79 -38.04 -64.70
N ILE A 272 -3.92 -38.18 -64.01
CA ILE A 272 -4.56 -37.12 -63.23
C ILE A 272 -4.66 -37.55 -61.76
N PRO A 273 -4.74 -36.60 -60.80
CA PRO A 273 -4.95 -36.92 -59.40
C PRO A 273 -6.22 -37.76 -59.21
N ASN A 274 -6.09 -38.88 -58.48
CA ASN A 274 -7.21 -39.76 -58.21
C ASN A 274 -8.13 -39.14 -57.14
N PRO A 275 -9.39 -38.79 -57.45
CA PRO A 275 -10.30 -38.19 -56.48
C PRO A 275 -10.61 -39.12 -55.28
N ALA A 276 -10.39 -40.42 -55.42
CA ALA A 276 -10.56 -41.40 -54.35
C ALA A 276 -9.35 -41.48 -53.40
N TYR A 277 -8.18 -40.94 -53.77
CA TYR A 277 -6.99 -40.95 -52.92
C TYR A 277 -7.09 -39.86 -51.84
N ARG A 278 -7.18 -40.29 -50.58
CA ARG A 278 -7.35 -39.39 -49.42
C ARG A 278 -6.04 -39.15 -48.64
N GLY A 279 -4.89 -39.45 -49.25
CA GLY A 279 -3.58 -39.37 -48.60
C GLY A 279 -3.33 -40.49 -47.59
N PRO A 280 -2.17 -40.51 -46.92
CA PRO A 280 -1.82 -41.54 -45.94
C PRO A 280 -2.87 -41.64 -44.83
N TRP A 281 -3.38 -42.85 -44.58
CA TRP A 281 -4.38 -43.05 -43.55
C TRP A 281 -3.86 -42.64 -42.17
N LYS A 282 -4.66 -41.86 -41.44
CA LYS A 282 -4.41 -41.48 -40.05
C LYS A 282 -5.63 -41.85 -39.22
N ARG A 283 -5.40 -42.57 -38.13
CA ARG A 283 -6.45 -42.94 -37.19
C ARG A 283 -7.10 -41.68 -36.61
N LYS A 284 -8.43 -41.64 -36.55
CA LYS A 284 -9.18 -40.52 -35.97
C LYS A 284 -8.82 -40.35 -34.51
N LYS A 285 -8.66 -39.11 -34.05
CA LYS A 285 -8.46 -38.79 -32.64
C LYS A 285 -9.81 -38.65 -31.95
N ILE A 286 -10.00 -39.35 -30.84
CA ILE A 286 -11.18 -39.23 -29.97
C ILE A 286 -10.75 -38.72 -28.60
N LYS A 287 -11.69 -38.12 -27.86
CA LYS A 287 -11.43 -37.72 -26.47
C LYS A 287 -11.12 -38.97 -25.65
N ASN A 288 -10.05 -38.91 -24.88
CA ASN A 288 -9.62 -40.00 -24.02
C ASN A 288 -10.58 -40.12 -22.82
N PRO A 289 -11.34 -41.22 -22.69
CA PRO A 289 -12.25 -41.41 -21.56
C PRO A 289 -11.52 -41.43 -20.20
N ASN A 290 -10.21 -41.76 -20.20
CA ASN A 290 -9.38 -41.84 -19.00
C ASN A 290 -8.64 -40.53 -18.67
N TYR A 291 -8.82 -39.46 -19.45
CA TYR A 291 -8.16 -38.18 -19.19
C TYR A 291 -8.81 -37.48 -18.00
N LYS A 292 -8.09 -37.43 -16.87
CA LYS A 292 -8.53 -36.79 -15.62
C LYS A 292 -8.05 -35.34 -15.48
N GLY A 293 -7.55 -34.75 -16.57
CA GLY A 293 -6.85 -33.46 -16.56
C GLY A 293 -5.33 -33.62 -16.35
N LYS A 294 -4.57 -32.53 -16.49
CA LYS A 294 -3.13 -32.55 -16.18
C LYS A 294 -2.92 -32.84 -14.70
N TRP A 295 -2.08 -33.83 -14.37
CA TRP A 295 -1.72 -34.11 -12.98
C TRP A 295 -1.18 -32.85 -12.28
N LYS A 296 -1.69 -32.57 -11.09
CA LYS A 296 -1.21 -31.51 -10.20
C LYS A 296 -0.86 -32.11 -8.85
N THR A 297 0.23 -31.64 -8.26
CA THR A 297 0.61 -32.02 -6.90
C THR A 297 -0.53 -31.68 -5.93
N PRO A 298 -1.03 -32.65 -5.14
CA PRO A 298 -2.10 -32.40 -4.18
C PRO A 298 -1.63 -31.47 -3.06
N TRP A 299 -2.58 -30.77 -2.45
CA TRP A 299 -2.37 -30.00 -1.23
C TRP A 299 -2.71 -30.88 -0.03
N ILE A 300 -1.82 -30.92 0.96
CA ILE A 300 -1.98 -31.62 2.24
C ILE A 300 -1.96 -30.61 3.38
N ASP A 301 -2.50 -31.00 4.53
CA ASP A 301 -2.42 -30.19 5.73
C ASP A 301 -0.96 -30.04 6.17
N ASN A 302 -0.58 -28.85 6.58
CA ASN A 302 0.79 -28.55 6.98
C ASN A 302 1.03 -29.08 8.40
N PRO A 303 1.95 -30.04 8.61
CA PRO A 303 2.23 -30.57 9.94
C PRO A 303 2.84 -29.53 10.89
N GLU A 304 3.42 -28.45 10.36
CA GLU A 304 3.96 -27.33 11.15
C GLU A 304 2.89 -26.29 11.50
N PHE A 305 1.67 -26.39 10.96
CA PHE A 305 0.59 -25.46 11.29
C PHE A 305 -0.02 -25.85 12.63
N GLU A 306 0.09 -24.95 13.60
CA GLU A 306 -0.63 -24.97 14.86
C GLU A 306 -1.50 -23.70 14.94
N ASP A 307 -2.79 -23.88 15.23
CA ASP A 307 -3.74 -22.77 15.33
C ASP A 307 -3.55 -22.06 16.67
N ASP A 308 -3.51 -20.73 16.65
CA ASP A 308 -3.43 -19.90 17.84
C ASP A 308 -4.77 -19.15 18.02
N PRO A 309 -5.67 -19.62 18.91
CA PRO A 309 -6.95 -18.97 19.14
C PRO A 309 -6.80 -17.56 19.75
N ASP A 310 -5.65 -17.25 20.34
CA ASP A 310 -5.30 -15.96 20.91
C ASP A 310 -4.40 -15.14 19.97
N LEU A 311 -4.33 -15.46 18.66
CA LEU A 311 -3.51 -14.76 17.66
C LEU A 311 -3.71 -13.23 17.66
N TYR A 312 -4.94 -12.77 17.92
CA TYR A 312 -5.29 -11.35 18.00
C TYR A 312 -4.86 -10.68 19.31
N VAL A 313 -4.56 -11.44 20.35
CA VAL A 313 -4.23 -10.92 21.67
C VAL A 313 -2.82 -10.37 21.65
N LEU A 314 -2.74 -9.04 21.68
CA LEU A 314 -1.46 -8.35 21.74
C LEU A 314 -0.84 -8.50 23.13
N LYS A 315 0.49 -8.41 23.20
CA LYS A 315 1.18 -8.30 24.49
C LYS A 315 0.62 -7.10 25.28
N PRO A 316 0.45 -7.20 26.61
CA PRO A 316 -0.16 -6.16 27.43
C PRO A 316 0.43 -4.78 27.15
N ILE A 317 -0.43 -3.83 26.80
CA ILE A 317 -0.08 -2.48 26.38
C ILE A 317 -0.04 -1.61 27.63
N LYS A 318 1.04 -0.85 27.82
CA LYS A 318 1.22 0.04 28.99
C LYS A 318 1.58 1.48 28.60
N TYR A 319 1.95 1.70 27.36
CA TYR A 319 2.35 3.01 26.87
C TYR A 319 1.90 3.18 25.43
N VAL A 320 1.66 4.43 25.06
CA VAL A 320 1.55 4.89 23.68
C VAL A 320 2.75 5.80 23.39
N GLY A 321 3.34 5.70 22.21
CA GLY A 321 4.52 6.46 21.86
C GLY A 321 4.57 6.87 20.40
N ILE A 322 5.10 8.07 20.16
CA ILE A 322 5.46 8.57 18.84
C ILE A 322 6.97 8.48 18.76
N GLU A 323 7.48 7.64 17.87
CA GLU A 323 8.90 7.54 17.55
C GLU A 323 9.08 7.56 16.04
N VAL A 324 9.54 8.69 15.50
CA VAL A 324 9.66 8.91 14.05
C VAL A 324 10.91 9.69 13.71
N TRP A 325 11.47 9.45 12.53
CA TRP A 325 12.41 10.34 11.89
C TRP A 325 11.67 11.27 10.93
N GLN A 326 12.04 12.55 10.88
CA GLN A 326 11.56 13.46 9.83
C GLN A 326 12.69 14.35 9.30
N VAL A 327 12.81 14.43 7.98
CA VAL A 327 13.71 15.37 7.29
C VAL A 327 13.19 16.80 7.45
N LYS A 328 11.92 17.03 7.11
CA LYS A 328 11.23 18.31 7.33
C LYS A 328 10.19 18.13 8.43
N ALA A 329 10.39 18.83 9.53
CA ALA A 329 9.49 18.78 10.67
C ALA A 329 8.27 19.67 10.42
N GLY A 330 7.13 19.27 10.99
CA GLY A 330 5.88 20.03 10.94
C GLY A 330 4.63 19.19 11.12
N SER A 331 4.76 17.87 11.31
CA SER A 331 3.63 16.98 11.51
C SER A 331 2.98 17.27 12.86
N ILE A 332 1.68 17.52 12.84
CA ILE A 332 0.87 17.77 14.03
C ILE A 332 0.11 16.49 14.36
N TYR A 333 0.30 15.94 15.55
CA TYR A 333 -0.45 14.81 16.07
C TYR A 333 -1.52 15.30 17.04
N ASP A 334 -2.71 14.72 16.93
CA ASP A 334 -3.84 15.02 17.82
C ASP A 334 -4.85 13.87 17.87
N ASN A 335 -5.85 13.97 18.75
CA ASN A 335 -7.01 13.08 18.83
C ASN A 335 -6.65 11.59 19.01
N ILE A 336 -5.64 11.30 19.84
CA ILE A 336 -5.16 9.93 20.05
C ILE A 336 -6.14 9.20 20.97
N LEU A 337 -6.79 8.16 20.43
CA LEU A 337 -7.79 7.35 21.09
C LEU A 337 -7.37 5.87 21.09
N ILE A 338 -7.52 5.24 22.26
CA ILE A 338 -7.46 3.79 22.45
C ILE A 338 -8.73 3.36 23.20
N CYS A 339 -9.60 2.59 22.56
CA CYS A 339 -10.86 2.11 23.15
C CYS A 339 -11.23 0.71 22.63
N ASP A 340 -12.39 0.21 23.04
CA ASP A 340 -12.96 -1.06 22.57
C ASP A 340 -14.22 -0.92 21.68
N ASP A 341 -14.64 0.31 21.37
CA ASP A 341 -15.83 0.59 20.59
C ASP A 341 -15.51 1.34 19.27
N PRO A 342 -15.60 0.65 18.12
CA PRO A 342 -15.49 1.27 16.80
C PRO A 342 -16.49 2.40 16.55
N GLN A 343 -17.68 2.34 17.14
CA GLN A 343 -18.72 3.34 16.91
C GLN A 343 -18.41 4.66 17.62
N TYR A 344 -17.88 4.60 18.84
CA TYR A 344 -17.36 5.77 19.54
C TYR A 344 -16.20 6.43 18.76
N ALA A 345 -15.24 5.64 18.30
CA ALA A 345 -14.13 6.16 17.49
C ALA A 345 -14.61 6.85 16.20
N LYS A 346 -15.60 6.24 15.52
CA LYS A 346 -16.23 6.80 14.33
C LYS A 346 -16.89 8.17 14.60
N GLN A 347 -17.56 8.33 15.74
CA GLN A 347 -18.24 9.58 16.11
C GLN A 347 -17.26 10.75 16.24
N ILE A 348 -16.08 10.54 16.84
CA ILE A 348 -15.04 11.59 16.96
C ILE A 348 -14.62 12.10 15.58
N VAL A 349 -14.40 11.20 14.63
CA VAL A 349 -14.04 11.58 13.27
C VAL A 349 -15.20 12.30 12.57
N GLU A 350 -16.45 11.84 12.74
CA GLU A 350 -17.63 12.52 12.17
C GLU A 350 -17.78 13.94 12.71
N GLU A 351 -17.58 14.14 14.01
CA GLU A 351 -17.63 15.45 14.66
C GLU A 351 -16.57 16.39 14.09
N TYR A 352 -15.33 15.93 13.95
CA TYR A 352 -14.26 16.72 13.31
C TYR A 352 -14.60 17.06 11.85
N MET A 353 -15.12 16.10 11.09
CA MET A 353 -15.45 16.30 9.67
C MET A 353 -16.58 17.32 9.49
N VAL A 354 -17.53 17.38 10.43
CA VAL A 354 -18.63 18.37 10.39
C VAL A 354 -18.16 19.74 10.84
N ASN A 355 -17.37 19.82 11.91
CA ASN A 355 -17.04 21.10 12.57
C ASN A 355 -15.80 21.78 11.98
N ASN A 356 -14.78 21.02 11.57
CA ASN A 356 -13.44 21.55 11.31
C ASN A 356 -12.98 21.38 9.86
N ARG A 357 -13.42 20.34 9.14
CA ARG A 357 -12.87 19.99 7.82
C ARG A 357 -12.99 21.11 6.76
N GLU A 358 -14.16 21.71 6.61
CA GLU A 358 -14.34 22.77 5.60
C GLU A 358 -13.58 24.04 5.98
N ALA A 359 -13.63 24.45 7.25
CA ALA A 359 -12.86 25.60 7.75
C ALA A 359 -11.35 25.40 7.61
N GLU A 360 -10.83 24.19 7.88
CA GLU A 360 -9.43 23.84 7.66
C GLU A 360 -9.04 24.02 6.19
N LYS A 361 -9.89 23.54 5.28
CA LYS A 361 -9.65 23.59 3.84
C LYS A 361 -9.66 25.03 3.32
N GLU A 362 -10.61 25.86 3.76
CA GLU A 362 -10.65 27.28 3.41
C GLU A 362 -9.40 28.02 3.92
N ALA A 363 -9.01 27.78 5.18
CA ALA A 363 -7.79 28.35 5.76
C ALA A 363 -6.53 27.93 4.99
N PHE A 364 -6.48 26.66 4.53
CA PHE A 364 -5.41 26.16 3.69
C PHE A 364 -5.34 26.88 2.34
N GLU A 365 -6.47 26.98 1.64
CA GLU A 365 -6.55 27.62 0.33
C GLU A 365 -6.16 29.10 0.40
N GLU A 366 -6.57 29.80 1.46
CA GLU A 366 -6.16 31.18 1.73
C GLU A 366 -4.66 31.29 1.99
N ALA A 367 -4.10 30.43 2.85
CA ALA A 367 -2.67 30.41 3.15
C ALA A 367 -1.82 30.10 1.90
N GLU A 368 -2.27 29.19 1.03
CA GLU A 368 -1.63 28.87 -0.24
C GLU A 368 -1.69 30.04 -1.22
N LYS A 369 -2.81 30.76 -1.29
CA LYS A 369 -2.94 31.97 -2.11
C LYS A 369 -2.00 33.07 -1.64
N GLU A 370 -1.90 33.30 -0.33
CA GLU A 370 -0.98 34.28 0.25
C GLU A 370 0.48 33.87 0.01
N ARG A 371 0.81 32.58 0.13
CA ARG A 371 2.13 32.04 -0.19
C ARG A 371 2.51 32.30 -1.65
N ARG A 372 1.64 31.94 -2.60
CA ARG A 372 1.89 32.14 -4.04
C ARG A 372 2.08 33.62 -4.38
N ALA A 373 1.24 34.50 -3.81
CA ALA A 373 1.39 35.95 -4.00
C ALA A 373 2.75 36.47 -3.49
N ARG A 374 3.21 36.00 -2.33
CA ARG A 374 4.54 36.35 -1.79
C ARG A 374 5.68 35.83 -2.67
N GLU A 375 5.60 34.59 -3.12
CA GLU A 375 6.60 33.97 -4.02
C GLU A 375 6.68 34.70 -5.37
N GLU A 376 5.54 35.09 -5.95
CA GLU A 376 5.49 35.88 -7.19
C GLU A 376 6.09 37.28 -7.01
N GLU A 377 5.81 37.94 -5.88
CA GLU A 377 6.39 39.24 -5.57
C GLU A 377 7.91 39.14 -5.39
N GLU A 378 8.40 38.14 -4.66
CA GLU A 378 9.82 37.88 -4.46
C GLU A 378 10.51 37.55 -5.80
N ALA A 379 9.90 36.71 -6.63
CA ALA A 379 10.40 36.39 -7.96
C ALA A 379 10.46 37.63 -8.86
N LYS A 380 9.47 38.54 -8.77
CA LYS A 380 9.48 39.82 -9.50
C LYS A 380 10.62 40.72 -9.02
N ARG A 381 10.79 40.88 -7.70
CA ARG A 381 11.89 41.65 -7.11
C ARG A 381 13.25 41.10 -7.52
N ALA A 382 13.42 39.78 -7.50
CA ALA A 382 14.65 39.11 -7.95
C ALA A 382 14.94 39.33 -9.45
N ARG A 383 13.90 39.33 -10.30
CA ARG A 383 14.04 39.66 -11.74
C ARG A 383 14.46 41.11 -11.96
N GLU A 384 13.81 42.05 -11.28
CA GLU A 384 14.15 43.48 -11.35
C GLU A 384 15.57 43.76 -10.87
N GLU A 385 15.99 43.13 -9.77
CA GLU A 385 17.36 43.23 -9.27
C GLU A 385 18.37 42.58 -10.24
N GLY A 386 18.02 41.42 -10.81
CA GLY A 386 18.83 40.76 -11.84
C GLY A 386 19.01 41.62 -13.10
N GLU A 387 17.96 42.30 -13.55
CA GLU A 387 18.04 43.26 -14.65
C GLU A 387 18.90 44.47 -14.31
N LYS A 388 18.75 45.04 -13.11
CA LYS A 388 19.58 46.15 -12.63
C LYS A 388 21.05 45.78 -12.64
N ARG A 389 21.42 44.61 -12.08
CA ARG A 389 22.78 44.07 -12.10
C ARG A 389 23.32 43.86 -13.53
N ARG A 390 22.47 43.40 -14.48
CA ARG A 390 22.84 43.26 -15.90
C ARG A 390 23.11 44.63 -16.55
N ARG A 391 22.26 45.64 -16.30
CA ARG A 391 22.44 47.01 -16.83
C ARG A 391 23.73 47.64 -16.30
N GLU A 392 24.02 47.49 -15.01
CA GLU A 392 25.28 47.97 -14.40
C GLU A 392 26.52 47.29 -15.01
N ARG A 393 26.47 45.97 -15.24
CA ARG A 393 27.56 45.24 -15.91
C ARG A 393 27.73 45.68 -17.36
N GLY A 394 26.63 45.86 -18.11
CA GLY A 394 26.66 46.34 -19.49
C GLY A 394 27.26 47.75 -19.63
N SER A 395 26.93 48.66 -18.72
CA SER A 395 27.51 50.00 -18.63
C SER A 395 29.04 49.95 -18.44
N ARG A 396 29.53 49.06 -17.55
CA ARG A 396 30.96 48.90 -17.26
C ARG A 396 31.77 48.36 -18.46
N TYR A 397 31.19 47.52 -19.30
CA TYR A 397 31.83 47.02 -20.54
C TYR A 397 31.72 48.02 -21.70
N GLY A 398 30.66 48.81 -21.77
CA GLY A 398 30.51 49.91 -22.73
C GLY A 398 31.54 51.02 -22.53
N ASP A 399 31.82 51.40 -21.28
CA ASP A 399 32.81 52.44 -20.96
C ASP A 399 34.25 52.00 -21.29
N LYS A 400 34.59 50.71 -21.09
CA LYS A 400 35.90 50.16 -21.51
C LYS A 400 36.11 50.14 -23.03
N ARG A 401 35.05 49.96 -23.83
CA ARG A 401 35.14 50.01 -25.30
C ARG A 401 35.27 51.45 -25.82
N ARG A 402 34.66 52.45 -25.17
CA ARG A 402 34.82 53.86 -25.56
C ARG A 402 36.22 54.42 -25.28
N ARG A 403 36.93 53.91 -24.27
CA ARG A 403 38.33 54.29 -23.98
C ARG A 403 39.39 53.61 -24.86
N ARG A 404 39.01 52.69 -25.76
CA ARG A 404 39.90 51.99 -26.71
C ARG A 404 39.57 52.34 -28.17
N ARG A 405 39.22 53.60 -28.46
CA ARG A 405 39.38 54.15 -29.81
C ARG A 405 40.78 54.73 -29.89
N PRO A 406 41.72 54.16 -30.68
CA PRO A 406 43.05 54.73 -30.83
C PRO A 406 42.95 56.10 -31.52
N ASP A 407 43.58 57.10 -30.94
CA ASP A 407 43.90 58.36 -31.61
C ASP A 407 45.04 58.06 -32.62
N PRO A 408 44.93 58.41 -33.92
CA PRO A 408 45.94 58.07 -34.93
C PRO A 408 47.27 58.82 -34.83
N HIS A 409 47.46 59.70 -33.84
CA HIS A 409 48.65 60.54 -33.73
C HIS A 409 49.38 60.34 -32.39
N GLU A 410 50.22 59.31 -32.28
CA GLU A 410 51.33 59.35 -31.30
C GLU A 410 52.46 58.36 -31.63
N TYR A 411 53.54 58.94 -32.21
CA TYR A 411 54.99 58.69 -32.01
C TYR A 411 55.52 57.23 -31.97
N MET A 412 56.29 56.73 -32.96
CA MET A 412 57.69 57.08 -33.34
C MET A 412 58.68 57.14 -32.17
N ASP A 413 59.70 56.29 -32.27
CA ASP A 413 61.00 56.28 -31.60
C ASP A 413 61.07 55.98 -30.09
N ASP A 414 61.70 54.86 -29.71
CA ASP A 414 63.15 54.85 -29.48
C ASP A 414 63.68 53.42 -29.22
N TYR A 415 64.83 53.13 -29.84
CA TYR A 415 65.62 51.92 -29.73
C TYR A 415 66.56 52.02 -28.51
N GLY A 416 66.80 50.93 -27.79
CA GLY A 416 67.78 50.94 -26.70
C GLY A 416 68.05 49.57 -26.09
N HIS A 417 68.78 48.76 -26.82
CA HIS A 417 69.43 47.53 -26.41
C HIS A 417 70.60 47.85 -25.44
N ASP A 418 70.78 47.08 -24.35
CA ASP A 418 72.04 46.39 -24.04
C ASP A 418 72.15 45.82 -22.60
N GLU A 419 72.43 44.51 -22.59
CA GLU A 419 73.32 43.68 -21.75
C GLU A 419 73.60 44.01 -20.26
N LEU A 420 73.33 43.02 -19.40
CA LEU A 420 74.35 42.09 -18.85
C LEU A 420 73.70 40.82 -18.26
#